data_AF-A0A955TJN6-F1
#
_entry.id   AF-A0A955TJN6-F1
#
_cell.length_a   1.000
_cell.length_b   1.000
_cell.length_c   1.000
_cell.angle_alpha   90.00
_cell.angle_beta   90.00
_cell.angle_gamma   90.00
#
_symmetry.space_group_name_H-M   'P 1'
#
loop_
_entity.id
_entity.type
_entity.pdbx_description
1 polymer ?
#
loop_
_entity_poly.entity_id
_entity_poly.type
_entity_poly.pdbx_seq_one_letter_code
_entity_poly.pdbx_strand_id
1 'polypeptide(L)'
;MSLQEALDRAEKLKRLSSSSNPHEAALAAMRLKSFDVNVARAARIDSSVADEESTDVDHPVEILDDVPEVPYETIGELEAHQPQGKAKVNWDELHFELLKIAARKGADALINVQLKGTVDQKILAATALKYLTPKEVLDIQQSKALEMEEKAYFEAQKERRDEASAPGL
;
A
#
# COMPACT_ATOMS: atom_id res chain seq x y z
N MET A 1 10.37 29.54 -11.85
CA MET A 1 10.48 30.78 -11.06
C MET A 1 11.95 31.14 -11.04
N SER A 2 12.32 32.17 -11.80
CA SER A 2 13.69 32.68 -11.82
C SER A 2 13.97 33.40 -10.50
N LEU A 3 15.23 33.40 -10.04
CA LEU A 3 15.67 34.10 -8.83
C LEU A 3 15.30 35.60 -8.88
N GLN A 4 15.38 36.20 -10.06
CA GLN A 4 14.99 37.59 -10.29
C GLN A 4 13.50 37.83 -10.00
N GLU A 5 12.63 36.94 -10.47
CA GLU A 5 11.18 37.03 -10.27
C GLU A 5 10.78 36.85 -8.79
N ALA A 6 11.54 36.02 -8.06
CA ALA A 6 11.32 35.80 -6.63
C ALA A 6 11.65 37.06 -5.81
N LEU A 7 12.75 37.75 -6.15
CA LEU A 7 13.13 39.02 -5.51
C LEU A 7 12.13 40.13 -5.82
N ASP A 8 11.69 40.26 -7.07
CA ASP A 8 10.68 41.26 -7.46
C ASP A 8 9.34 41.04 -6.74
N ARG A 9 8.96 39.77 -6.53
CA ARG A 9 7.75 39.40 -5.79
C ARG A 9 7.87 39.72 -4.30
N ALA A 10 9.04 39.50 -3.70
CA ALA A 10 9.30 39.86 -2.30
C ALA A 10 9.23 41.37 -2.08
N GLU A 11 9.81 42.17 -2.99
CA GLU A 11 9.73 43.63 -2.92
C GLU A 11 8.29 44.14 -3.07
N LYS A 12 7.51 43.55 -3.98
CA LYS A 12 6.10 43.91 -4.17
C LYS A 12 5.27 43.61 -2.93
N LEU A 13 5.48 42.45 -2.30
CA LEU A 13 4.82 42.10 -1.04
C LEU A 13 5.23 43.03 0.11
N LYS A 14 6.50 43.49 0.14
CA LYS A 14 6.97 44.47 1.13
C LYS A 14 6.24 45.81 0.97
N ARG A 15 6.08 46.31 -0.26
CA ARG A 15 5.34 47.56 -0.51
C ARG A 15 3.85 47.45 -0.16
N LEU A 16 3.24 46.29 -0.44
CA LEU A 16 1.85 46.01 -0.09
C LEU A 16 1.64 45.84 1.42
N SER A 17 2.64 45.34 2.15
CA SER A 17 2.59 45.22 3.62
C SER A 17 2.55 46.58 4.33
N SER A 18 3.03 47.65 3.69
CA SER A 18 2.95 49.03 4.18
C SER A 18 1.79 49.84 3.57
N SER A 19 0.89 49.18 2.84
CA SER A 19 -0.23 49.86 2.17
C SER A 19 -1.36 50.22 3.14
N SER A 20 -2.13 51.25 2.79
CA SER A 20 -3.18 51.83 3.65
C SER A 20 -4.41 50.92 3.85
N ASN A 21 -4.44 49.73 3.24
CA ASN A 21 -5.52 48.76 3.38
C ASN A 21 -5.14 47.65 4.38
N PRO A 22 -5.74 47.61 5.58
CA PRO A 22 -5.28 46.74 6.66
C PRO A 22 -5.41 45.25 6.35
N HIS A 23 -6.42 44.85 5.59
CA HIS A 23 -6.64 43.45 5.24
C HIS A 23 -5.63 42.96 4.18
N GLU A 24 -5.29 43.82 3.22
CA GLU A 24 -4.31 43.50 2.18
C GLU A 24 -2.89 43.54 2.74
N ALA A 25 -2.60 44.49 3.62
CA ALA A 25 -1.34 44.58 4.35
C ALA A 25 -1.10 43.35 5.24
N ALA A 26 -2.12 42.87 5.96
CA ALA A 26 -2.02 41.68 6.79
C ALA A 26 -1.73 40.41 5.97
N LEU A 27 -2.45 40.20 4.86
CA LEU A 27 -2.22 39.07 3.96
C LEU A 27 -0.84 39.15 3.28
N ALA A 28 -0.40 40.34 2.88
CA ALA A 28 0.92 40.55 2.30
C ALA A 28 2.04 40.31 3.33
N ALA A 29 1.87 40.75 4.57
CA ALA A 29 2.82 40.51 5.65
C ALA A 29 2.93 39.02 6.04
N MET A 30 1.80 38.30 6.07
CA MET A 30 1.80 36.85 6.29
C MET A 30 2.55 36.13 5.16
N ARG A 31 2.26 36.49 3.90
CA ARG A 31 2.95 35.90 2.73
C ARG A 31 4.44 36.22 2.69
N LEU A 32 4.84 37.40 3.15
CA LEU A 32 6.25 37.79 3.24
C LEU A 32 6.99 37.03 4.35
N LYS A 33 6.33 36.78 5.50
CA LYS A 33 6.90 35.95 6.56
C LYS A 33 7.10 34.48 6.14
N SER A 34 6.22 33.96 5.29
CA SER A 34 6.32 32.61 4.74
C SER A 34 7.15 32.52 3.45
N PHE A 35 7.69 33.63 2.95
CA PHE A 35 8.44 33.64 1.69
C PHE A 35 9.93 33.37 1.97
N ASP A 36 10.37 32.14 1.72
CA ASP A 36 11.77 31.75 1.86
C ASP A 36 12.52 31.91 0.53
N VAL A 37 13.44 32.86 0.49
CA VAL A 37 14.28 33.15 -0.69
C VAL A 37 15.26 32.00 -0.98
N ASN A 38 15.60 31.18 0.02
CA ASN A 38 16.53 30.05 -0.15
C ASN A 38 15.90 28.91 -0.97
N VAL A 39 14.58 28.77 -0.95
CA VAL A 39 13.83 27.81 -1.78
C VAL A 39 13.97 28.13 -3.28
N ALA A 40 14.26 29.38 -3.65
CA ALA A 40 14.50 29.76 -5.05
C ALA A 40 15.95 29.50 -5.52
N ARG A 41 16.91 29.31 -4.60
CA ARG A 41 18.30 28.95 -4.92
C ARG A 41 18.54 27.44 -4.94
N ALA A 42 17.75 26.67 -4.18
CA ALA A 42 17.81 25.22 -4.24
C ALA A 42 17.17 24.74 -5.54
N ALA A 43 17.92 24.00 -6.36
CA ALA A 43 17.33 23.18 -7.41
C ALA A 43 16.22 22.35 -6.76
N ARG A 44 15.01 22.37 -7.36
CA ARG A 44 13.83 21.67 -6.87
C ARG A 44 14.16 20.20 -6.63
N ILE A 45 14.45 19.87 -5.38
CA ILE A 45 14.27 18.55 -4.82
C ILE A 45 13.06 18.77 -3.93
N ASP A 46 11.94 18.13 -4.29
CA ASP A 46 10.75 18.07 -3.47
C ASP A 46 11.15 17.49 -2.10
N SER A 47 11.34 18.35 -1.11
CA SER A 47 11.50 17.94 0.27
C SER A 47 10.15 18.09 0.96
N SER A 48 9.38 17.02 0.91
CA SER A 48 8.40 16.73 1.94
C SER A 48 9.11 16.76 3.30
N VAL A 49 8.50 17.55 4.19
CA VAL A 49 8.69 17.72 5.63
C VAL A 49 9.49 16.61 6.32
N ALA A 50 10.50 17.04 7.08
CA ALA A 50 11.24 16.24 8.05
C ALA A 50 10.31 15.64 9.11
N ASP A 51 10.43 14.34 9.40
CA ASP A 51 10.89 13.83 10.68
C ASP A 51 10.77 12.30 10.74
N GLU A 52 11.77 11.70 11.39
CA GLU A 52 11.83 10.33 11.89
C GLU A 52 11.98 9.19 10.87
N GLU A 53 12.79 8.23 11.31
CA GLU A 53 13.16 6.97 10.69
C GLU A 53 11.94 6.04 10.57
N SER A 54 10.94 6.43 9.77
CA SER A 54 9.85 5.56 9.38
C SER A 54 10.30 4.77 8.17
N THR A 55 10.47 3.45 8.34
CA THR A 55 10.48 2.50 7.23
C THR A 55 9.40 2.89 6.23
N ASP A 56 9.80 3.37 5.05
CA ASP A 56 8.95 3.64 3.90
C ASP A 56 8.13 2.37 3.62
N VAL A 57 6.92 2.35 4.18
CA VAL A 57 5.86 1.46 3.72
C VAL A 57 4.75 2.37 3.24
N ASP A 58 5.07 3.19 2.24
CA ASP A 58 4.18 4.16 1.61
C ASP A 58 3.25 3.48 0.57
N HIS A 59 2.94 2.20 0.79
CA HIS A 59 1.87 1.50 0.09
C HIS A 59 0.66 1.47 1.02
N PRO A 60 -0.37 2.29 0.78
CA PRO A 60 -1.59 2.24 1.57
C PRO A 60 -2.27 0.91 1.32
N VAL A 61 -2.36 0.08 2.36
CA VAL A 61 -3.10 -1.19 2.30
C VAL A 61 -4.59 -0.87 2.42
N GLU A 62 -5.36 -1.21 1.39
CA GLU A 62 -6.81 -1.01 1.38
C GLU A 62 -7.53 -2.14 2.13
N ILE A 63 -8.62 -1.82 2.82
CA ILE A 63 -9.51 -2.84 3.38
C ILE A 63 -10.73 -2.92 2.47
N LEU A 64 -10.97 -4.10 1.96
CA LEU A 64 -12.09 -4.41 1.08
C LEU A 64 -13.11 -5.25 1.83
N ASP A 65 -14.38 -4.86 1.70
CA ASP A 65 -15.50 -5.62 2.27
C ASP A 65 -15.79 -6.89 1.46
N ASP A 66 -15.56 -6.83 0.14
CA ASP A 66 -15.82 -7.92 -0.80
C ASP A 66 -14.56 -8.28 -1.61
N VAL A 67 -14.61 -9.45 -2.26
CA VAL A 67 -13.53 -9.95 -3.11
C VAL A 67 -13.36 -9.01 -4.33
N PRO A 68 -12.13 -8.55 -4.63
CA PRO A 68 -11.90 -7.65 -5.74
C PRO A 68 -12.13 -8.33 -7.10
N GLU A 69 -12.66 -7.56 -8.06
CA GLU A 69 -12.86 -8.02 -9.44
C GLU A 69 -11.53 -8.14 -10.23
N VAL A 70 -10.50 -7.45 -9.77
CA VAL A 70 -9.17 -7.41 -10.39
C VAL A 70 -8.38 -8.68 -10.04
N PRO A 71 -7.59 -9.27 -10.96
CA PRO A 71 -6.74 -10.41 -10.65
C PRO A 71 -5.84 -10.16 -9.44
N TYR A 72 -5.88 -11.09 -8.49
CA TYR A 72 -5.12 -11.01 -7.24
C TYR A 72 -4.50 -12.35 -6.89
N GLU A 73 -3.49 -12.30 -6.03
CA GLU A 73 -2.86 -13.45 -5.38
C GLU A 73 -3.07 -13.36 -3.87
N THR A 74 -3.50 -14.46 -3.27
CA THR A 74 -3.68 -14.54 -1.82
C THR A 74 -2.34 -14.85 -1.16
N ILE A 75 -1.80 -13.90 -0.39
CA ILE A 75 -0.54 -14.09 0.36
C ILE A 75 -0.76 -15.03 1.57
N GLY A 76 -1.96 -15.00 2.13
CA GLY A 76 -2.38 -15.86 3.24
C GLY A 76 -3.16 -15.12 4.32
N GLU A 77 -3.47 -15.82 5.41
CA GLU A 77 -4.11 -15.23 6.59
C GLU A 77 -3.07 -14.47 7.44
N LEU A 78 -3.48 -13.29 7.89
CA LEU A 78 -2.77 -12.43 8.84
C LEU A 78 -3.52 -12.42 10.15
N GLU A 79 -2.79 -12.47 11.25
CA GLU A 79 -3.34 -12.40 12.60
C GLU A 79 -2.62 -11.30 13.38
N ALA A 80 -3.41 -10.38 13.96
CA ALA A 80 -2.94 -9.37 14.89
C ALA A 80 -3.40 -9.73 16.30
N HIS A 81 -2.46 -9.71 17.25
CA HIS A 81 -2.69 -10.13 18.63
C HIS A 81 -2.54 -8.95 19.57
N GLN A 82 -3.57 -8.70 20.38
CA GLN A 82 -3.46 -7.71 21.44
C GLN A 82 -2.64 -8.28 22.62
N PRO A 83 -1.70 -7.52 23.21
CA PRO A 83 -0.95 -7.99 24.38
C PRO A 83 -1.86 -8.31 25.57
N GLN A 84 -1.59 -9.45 26.21
CA GLN A 84 -2.32 -9.94 27.38
C GLN A 84 -2.11 -8.98 28.56
N GLY A 85 -3.15 -8.23 28.92
CA GLY A 85 -3.09 -7.24 30.00
C GLY A 85 -4.08 -6.09 29.86
N LYS A 86 -4.62 -5.86 28.65
CA LYS A 86 -5.70 -4.89 28.45
C LYS A 86 -7.06 -5.54 28.73
N ALA A 87 -7.84 -4.95 29.63
CA ALA A 87 -9.17 -5.45 30.00
C ALA A 87 -10.17 -5.38 28.83
N LYS A 88 -10.08 -4.36 27.98
CA LYS A 88 -10.97 -4.15 26.82
C LYS A 88 -10.26 -4.44 25.50
N VAL A 89 -11.01 -4.88 24.49
CA VAL A 89 -10.52 -4.99 23.11
C VAL A 89 -10.34 -3.57 22.58
N ASN A 90 -9.15 -3.26 22.05
CA ASN A 90 -8.95 -2.00 21.33
C ASN A 90 -8.88 -2.31 19.83
N TRP A 91 -9.98 -2.06 19.13
CA TRP A 91 -10.12 -2.37 17.71
C TRP A 91 -9.18 -1.54 16.84
N ASP A 92 -8.98 -0.27 17.18
CA ASP A 92 -8.16 0.65 16.40
C ASP A 92 -6.68 0.22 16.43
N GLU A 93 -6.19 -0.20 17.60
CA GLU A 93 -4.82 -0.74 17.75
C GLU A 93 -4.63 -2.03 16.96
N LEU A 94 -5.57 -2.98 17.09
CA LEU A 94 -5.52 -4.26 16.37
C LEU A 94 -5.56 -4.05 14.85
N HIS A 95 -6.39 -3.13 14.40
CA HIS A 95 -6.53 -2.78 13.00
C HIS A 95 -5.24 -2.15 12.45
N PHE A 96 -4.62 -1.25 13.21
CA PHE A 96 -3.36 -0.63 12.84
C PHE A 96 -2.19 -1.62 12.83
N GLU A 97 -2.14 -2.55 13.79
CA GLU A 97 -1.16 -3.64 13.78
C GLU A 97 -1.34 -4.57 12.59
N LEU A 98 -2.58 -4.92 12.28
CA LEU A 98 -2.92 -5.75 11.11
C LEU A 98 -2.45 -5.09 9.81
N LEU A 99 -2.72 -3.78 9.64
CA LEU A 99 -2.26 -3.01 8.49
C LEU A 99 -0.73 -2.98 8.40
N LYS A 100 -0.03 -2.78 9.52
CA LYS A 100 1.45 -2.84 9.54
C LYS A 100 1.99 -4.21 9.13
N ILE A 101 1.36 -5.29 9.58
CA ILE A 101 1.77 -6.65 9.21
C ILE A 101 1.52 -6.87 7.71
N ALA A 102 0.37 -6.43 7.20
CA ALA A 102 0.01 -6.54 5.79
C ALA A 102 1.00 -5.78 4.90
N ALA A 103 1.31 -4.54 5.26
CA ALA A 103 2.20 -3.68 4.51
C ALA A 103 3.64 -4.24 4.51
N ARG A 104 4.12 -4.81 5.63
CA ARG A 104 5.42 -5.53 5.69
C ARG A 104 5.48 -6.77 4.82
N LYS A 105 4.34 -7.44 4.59
CA LYS A 105 4.27 -8.59 3.70
C LYS A 105 4.07 -8.20 2.23
N GLY A 106 3.97 -6.90 1.92
CA GLY A 106 3.71 -6.41 0.56
C GLY A 106 2.30 -6.75 0.07
N ALA A 107 1.33 -6.79 0.98
CA ALA A 107 -0.08 -6.87 0.62
C ALA A 107 -0.56 -5.49 0.17
N ASP A 108 -1.39 -5.47 -0.87
CA ASP A 108 -2.04 -4.25 -1.36
C ASP A 108 -3.43 -4.08 -0.74
N ALA A 109 -4.10 -5.20 -0.42
CA ALA A 109 -5.43 -5.18 0.16
C ALA A 109 -5.64 -6.27 1.23
N LEU A 110 -6.62 -6.04 2.11
CA LEU A 110 -7.09 -6.97 3.12
C LEU A 110 -8.57 -7.23 2.95
N ILE A 111 -8.98 -8.51 2.96
CA ILE A 111 -10.39 -8.92 2.94
C ILE A 111 -10.71 -9.81 4.14
N ASN A 112 -12.01 -10.06 4.37
CA ASN A 112 -12.49 -11.00 5.38
C ASN A 112 -11.93 -10.72 6.78
N VAL A 113 -12.02 -9.46 7.22
CA VAL A 113 -11.59 -9.08 8.57
C VAL A 113 -12.58 -9.69 9.58
N GLN A 114 -12.08 -10.63 10.38
CA GLN A 114 -12.89 -11.38 11.35
C GLN A 114 -12.16 -11.45 12.69
N LEU A 115 -12.92 -11.43 13.77
CA LEU A 115 -12.35 -11.69 15.09
C LEU A 115 -12.25 -13.20 15.30
N LYS A 116 -11.02 -13.71 15.45
CA LYS A 116 -10.72 -15.13 15.63
C LYS A 116 -10.42 -15.40 17.11
N GLY A 117 -10.83 -16.58 17.61
CA GLY A 117 -10.54 -17.02 18.98
C GLY A 117 -11.64 -16.78 20.01
N THR A 118 -11.28 -16.91 21.29
CA THR A 118 -12.18 -16.67 22.43
C THR A 118 -12.23 -15.18 22.81
N VAL A 119 -13.25 -14.75 23.55
CA VAL A 119 -13.45 -13.35 24.01
C VAL A 119 -12.19 -12.77 24.69
N ASP A 120 -11.37 -13.64 25.28
CA ASP A 120 -10.13 -13.28 25.97
C ASP A 120 -8.91 -13.18 25.05
N GLN A 121 -8.90 -13.84 23.89
CA GLN A 121 -7.75 -13.90 22.99
C GLN A 121 -7.66 -12.69 22.04
N LYS A 122 -8.77 -12.01 21.76
CA LYS A 122 -8.83 -10.72 21.06
C LYS A 122 -7.95 -10.66 19.80
N ILE A 123 -8.08 -11.66 18.93
CA ILE A 123 -7.27 -11.79 17.72
C ILE A 123 -8.07 -11.26 16.53
N LEU A 124 -7.50 -10.31 15.80
CA LEU A 124 -8.07 -9.87 14.54
C LEU A 124 -7.38 -10.62 13.40
N ALA A 125 -8.15 -11.38 12.63
CA ALA A 125 -7.67 -12.11 11.47
C ALA A 125 -8.17 -11.43 10.19
N ALA A 126 -7.36 -11.43 9.14
CA ALA A 126 -7.74 -10.97 7.82
C ALA A 126 -6.96 -11.73 6.75
N THR A 127 -7.49 -11.79 5.53
CA THR A 127 -6.78 -12.38 4.40
C THR A 127 -6.08 -11.28 3.61
N ALA A 128 -4.76 -11.40 3.44
CA ALA A 128 -3.97 -10.48 2.65
C ALA A 128 -3.97 -10.84 1.17
N LEU A 129 -4.21 -9.83 0.35
CA LEU A 129 -4.23 -9.89 -1.11
C LEU A 129 -3.12 -9.02 -1.69
N LYS A 130 -2.52 -9.50 -2.77
CA LYS A 130 -1.63 -8.76 -3.64
C LYS A 130 -2.26 -8.65 -5.02
N TYR A 131 -2.29 -7.45 -5.60
CA TYR A 131 -2.79 -7.31 -6.96
C TYR A 131 -1.76 -7.81 -7.96
N LEU A 132 -2.23 -8.58 -8.95
CA LEU A 132 -1.38 -9.09 -10.00
C LEU A 132 -1.33 -8.11 -11.17
N THR A 133 -0.13 -7.85 -11.65
CA THR A 133 0.06 -7.08 -12.88
C THR A 133 -0.33 -7.94 -14.09
N PRO A 134 -0.72 -7.32 -15.23
CA PRO A 134 -1.08 -8.08 -16.43
C PRO A 134 0.03 -9.02 -16.93
N LYS A 135 1.30 -8.69 -16.68
CA LYS A 135 2.44 -9.54 -17.03
C LYS A 135 2.48 -10.80 -16.16
N GLU A 136 2.37 -10.64 -14.85
CA GLU A 136 2.35 -11.78 -13.91
C GLU A 136 1.16 -12.70 -14.19
N VAL A 137 0.00 -12.14 -14.55
CA VAL A 137 -1.17 -12.94 -14.94
C VAL A 137 -0.86 -13.82 -16.17
N LEU A 138 -0.19 -13.27 -17.18
CA LEU A 138 0.19 -14.03 -18.37
C LEU A 138 1.21 -15.12 -18.05
N ASP A 139 2.21 -14.82 -17.22
CA ASP A 139 3.23 -15.78 -16.83
C ASP A 139 2.63 -16.96 -16.04
N ILE A 140 1.67 -16.68 -15.16
CA ILE A 140 0.90 -17.70 -14.41
C ILE A 140 0.04 -18.55 -15.36
N GLN A 141 -0.58 -17.94 -16.38
CA GLN A 141 -1.38 -18.68 -17.35
C GLN A 141 -0.51 -19.63 -18.19
N GLN A 142 0.66 -19.17 -18.63
CA GLN A 142 1.60 -19.98 -19.40
C GLN A 142 2.15 -21.14 -18.56
N SER A 143 2.56 -20.89 -17.31
CA SER A 143 3.06 -21.96 -16.44
C SER A 143 2.01 -23.01 -16.14
N LYS A 144 0.76 -22.60 -15.84
CA LYS A 144 -0.35 -23.54 -15.62
C LYS A 144 -0.69 -24.35 -16.87
N ALA A 145 -0.61 -23.74 -18.06
CA ALA A 145 -0.83 -24.46 -19.31
C ALA A 145 0.20 -25.56 -19.51
N LEU A 146 1.49 -25.26 -19.29
CA LEU A 146 2.57 -26.24 -19.36
C LEU A 146 2.41 -27.37 -18.33
N GLU A 147 2.07 -27.05 -17.07
CA GLU A 147 1.82 -28.07 -16.05
C GLU A 147 0.65 -29.00 -16.42
N MET A 148 -0.40 -28.47 -17.03
CA MET A 148 -1.54 -29.27 -17.48
C MET A 148 -1.15 -30.17 -18.65
N GLU A 149 -0.37 -29.67 -19.60
CA GLU A 149 0.14 -30.48 -20.72
C GLU A 149 1.06 -31.61 -20.23
N GLU A 150 1.95 -31.33 -19.27
CA GLU A 150 2.81 -32.34 -18.67
C GLU A 150 2.00 -33.40 -17.92
N LYS A 151 1.02 -32.99 -17.09
CA LYS A 151 0.14 -33.94 -16.39
C LYS A 151 -0.65 -34.81 -17.36
N ALA A 152 -1.24 -34.22 -18.40
CA ALA A 152 -1.97 -34.94 -19.43
C ALA A 152 -1.05 -35.93 -20.17
N TYR A 153 0.19 -35.54 -20.44
CA TYR A 153 1.18 -36.42 -21.05
C TYR A 153 1.54 -37.62 -20.14
N PHE A 154 1.77 -37.38 -18.85
CA PHE A 154 2.04 -38.45 -17.88
C PHE A 154 0.84 -39.39 -17.69
N GLU A 155 -0.38 -38.85 -17.62
CA GLU A 155 -1.61 -39.64 -17.55
C GLU A 155 -1.78 -40.50 -18.81
N ALA A 156 -1.60 -39.93 -20.01
CA ALA A 156 -1.68 -40.67 -21.26
C ALA A 156 -0.60 -41.77 -21.38
N GLN A 157 0.61 -41.53 -20.86
CA GLN A 157 1.64 -42.58 -20.80
C GLN A 157 1.28 -43.71 -19.84
N LYS A 158 0.67 -43.37 -18.69
CA LYS A 158 0.21 -44.34 -17.71
C LYS A 158 -0.91 -45.20 -18.28
N GLU A 159 -1.90 -44.60 -18.94
CA GLU A 159 -2.99 -45.33 -19.60
C GLU A 159 -2.47 -46.32 -20.65
N ARG A 160 -1.52 -45.91 -21.51
CA ARG A 160 -0.90 -46.83 -22.48
C ARG A 160 -0.17 -47.99 -21.82
N ARG A 161 0.45 -47.76 -20.66
CA ARG A 161 1.13 -48.81 -19.89
C ARG A 161 0.13 -49.77 -19.25
N ASP A 162 -0.99 -49.27 -18.75
CA ASP A 162 -2.04 -50.06 -18.14
C ASP A 162 -2.79 -50.90 -19.20
N GLU A 163 -3.04 -50.36 -20.40
CA GLU A 163 -3.58 -51.11 -21.56
C GLU A 163 -2.64 -52.23 -22.02
N ALA A 164 -1.32 -51.98 -22.05
CA ALA A 164 -0.32 -52.98 -22.42
C ALA A 164 -0.07 -54.04 -21.32
N SER A 165 -0.44 -53.75 -20.06
CA SER A 165 -0.26 -54.64 -18.92
C SER A 165 -1.52 -55.45 -18.58
N ALA A 166 -2.64 -55.18 -19.25
CA ALA A 166 -3.82 -56.05 -19.16
C ALA A 166 -3.50 -57.40 -19.83
N PRO A 167 -3.55 -58.54 -19.12
CA PRO A 167 -3.38 -59.83 -19.77
C PRO A 167 -4.51 -60.01 -20.78
N GLY A 168 -4.15 -60.14 -22.05
CA GLY A 168 -5.11 -60.41 -23.12
C GLY A 168 -5.95 -61.64 -22.77
N LEU A 169 -7.26 -61.50 -22.88
CA LEU A 169 -8.21 -62.62 -22.81
C LEU A 169 -7.90 -63.69 -23.85
#